data_AF-A0A090QJD1-F1
#
_entry.id   AF-A0A090QJD1-F1
#
_cell.length_a   1.000
_cell.length_b   1.000
_cell.length_c   1.000
_cell.angle_alpha   90.00
_cell.angle_beta   90.00
_cell.angle_gamma   90.00
#
_symmetry.space_group_name_H-M   'P 1'
#
loop_
_entity.id
_entity.type
_entity.pdbx_description
1 polymer ?
#
loop_
_entity_poly.entity_id
_entity_poly.type
_entity_poly.pdbx_seq_one_letter_code
_entity_poly.pdbx_strand_id
1 'polypeptide(L)'
;MMEYDFKSHPLLQLTQATQPEAIIKQFQAMMLAGKAVESITVASTKQAIEQSYQHSVKLLEAMDKQLQTNTDKQQALLFPFDVMDQFTRQISEQWKMLAGLSVASVADLQADLEQHKKVVLELNATIESLETALQSRTAEVEAAEAEANKAVKAKQVAQRNGRKLKAELEASAEQVKALEAQISELEATCEQHKSDNVTLTELQDEQEKTITALQADLATVKNQQQQQQQQQQQQQQGA
;
A
#
# COMPACT_ATOMS: atom_id res chain seq x y z
N MET A 1 11.53 9.14 21.63
CA MET A 1 10.20 8.50 21.50
C MET A 1 10.42 7.13 20.88
N MET A 2 10.05 6.04 21.57
CA MET A 2 10.05 4.72 20.93
C MET A 2 8.78 4.61 20.11
N GLU A 3 8.92 4.50 18.79
CA GLU A 3 7.81 4.29 17.87
C GLU A 3 7.17 2.94 18.17
N TYR A 4 5.91 2.96 18.58
CA TYR A 4 5.14 1.74 18.81
C TYR A 4 4.70 1.18 17.45
N ASP A 5 5.42 0.18 16.96
CA ASP A 5 5.06 -0.51 15.71
C ASP A 5 3.81 -1.35 15.94
N PHE A 6 2.68 -0.89 15.40
CA PHE A 6 1.39 -1.58 15.46
C PHE A 6 1.45 -3.01 14.89
N LYS A 7 2.39 -3.31 13.98
CA LYS A 7 2.60 -4.66 13.44
C LYS A 7 3.28 -5.62 14.43
N SER A 8 3.89 -5.10 15.49
CA SER A 8 4.46 -5.88 16.59
C SER A 8 3.46 -6.18 17.71
N HIS A 9 2.22 -5.69 17.59
CA HIS A 9 1.20 -5.87 18.63
C HIS A 9 0.88 -7.37 18.81
N PRO A 10 0.95 -7.92 20.03
CA PRO A 10 0.78 -9.36 20.29
C PRO A 10 -0.55 -9.93 19.76
N LEU A 11 -1.61 -9.12 19.81
CA LEU A 11 -2.94 -9.45 19.29
C LEU A 11 -2.99 -9.59 17.75
N LEU A 12 -2.13 -8.89 17.00
CA LEU A 12 -2.06 -8.98 15.54
C LEU A 12 -1.22 -10.17 15.06
N GLN A 13 -0.28 -10.63 15.88
CA GLN A 13 0.51 -11.83 15.59
C GLN A 13 -0.29 -13.13 15.82
N LEU A 14 -1.24 -13.12 16.75
CA LEU A 14 -2.19 -14.22 16.99
C LEU A 14 -3.06 -14.53 15.77
N THR A 15 -3.37 -13.53 14.93
CA THR A 15 -4.21 -13.70 13.73
C THR A 15 -3.41 -14.01 12.46
N GLN A 16 -2.09 -13.85 12.48
CA GLN A 16 -1.19 -14.11 11.34
C GLN A 16 -0.34 -15.39 11.47
N ALA A 17 -0.30 -16.01 12.65
CA ALA A 17 0.45 -17.24 12.86
C ALA A 17 -0.23 -18.44 12.17
N THR A 18 0.31 -18.86 11.03
CA THR A 18 -0.16 -20.03 10.24
C THR A 18 0.21 -21.38 10.85
N GLN A 19 0.90 -21.40 12.01
CA GLN A 19 1.34 -22.63 12.69
C GLN A 19 0.87 -22.66 14.16
N PRO A 20 0.22 -23.75 14.62
CA PRO A 20 -0.40 -23.83 15.94
C PRO A 20 0.62 -23.74 17.10
N GLU A 21 1.87 -24.13 16.88
CA GLU A 21 2.92 -24.09 17.91
C GLU A 21 3.34 -22.65 18.28
N ALA A 22 3.29 -21.72 17.32
CA ALA A 22 3.62 -20.32 17.56
C ALA A 22 2.56 -19.62 18.43
N ILE A 23 1.28 -19.96 18.23
CA ILE A 23 0.15 -19.47 19.04
C ILE A 23 0.30 -19.92 20.49
N ILE A 24 0.64 -21.19 20.71
CA ILE A 24 0.82 -21.75 22.07
C ILE A 24 1.96 -21.03 22.81
N LYS A 25 3.10 -20.80 22.15
CA LYS A 25 4.23 -20.06 22.75
C LYS A 25 3.86 -18.63 23.10
N GLN A 26 3.11 -17.94 22.24
CA GLN A 26 2.68 -16.57 22.49
C GLN A 26 1.66 -16.47 23.63
N PHE A 27 0.73 -17.42 23.72
CA PHE A 27 -0.20 -17.53 24.84
C PHE A 27 0.53 -17.83 26.17
N GLN A 28 1.54 -18.71 26.13
CA GLN A 28 2.37 -19.01 27.29
C GLN A 28 3.16 -17.78 27.76
N ALA A 29 3.72 -16.99 26.84
CA ALA A 29 4.41 -15.73 27.17
C ALA A 29 3.47 -14.70 27.79
N MET A 30 2.24 -14.59 27.27
CA MET A 30 1.21 -13.70 27.83
C MET A 30 0.79 -14.14 29.25
N MET A 31 0.58 -15.44 29.48
CA MET A 31 0.28 -15.95 30.82
C MET A 31 1.42 -15.71 31.81
N LEU A 32 2.68 -15.87 31.39
CA LEU A 32 3.85 -15.59 32.22
C LEU A 32 3.93 -14.10 32.58
N ALA A 33 3.68 -13.21 31.61
CA ALA A 33 3.61 -11.78 31.86
C ALA A 33 2.48 -11.41 32.82
N GLY A 34 1.29 -12.02 32.68
CA GLY A 34 0.17 -11.84 33.60
C GLY A 34 0.53 -12.24 35.04
N LYS A 35 1.13 -13.42 35.21
CA LYS A 35 1.61 -13.89 36.53
C LYS A 35 2.68 -12.98 37.12
N ALA A 36 3.56 -12.42 36.30
CA ALA A 36 4.58 -11.47 36.77
C ALA A 36 3.93 -10.18 37.28
N VAL A 37 2.95 -9.63 36.57
CA VAL A 37 2.19 -8.45 37.01
C VAL A 37 1.46 -8.73 38.32
N GLU A 38 0.75 -9.86 38.42
CA GLU A 38 0.09 -10.28 39.67
C GLU A 38 1.08 -10.35 40.83
N SER A 39 2.26 -10.96 40.62
CA SER A 39 3.28 -11.05 41.66
C SER A 39 3.82 -9.70 42.12
N ILE A 40 3.99 -8.74 41.19
CA ILE A 40 4.45 -7.38 41.49
C ILE A 40 3.37 -6.63 42.25
N THR A 41 2.10 -6.74 41.85
CA THR A 41 0.99 -6.10 42.55
C THR A 41 0.82 -6.66 43.96
N VAL A 42 0.92 -7.99 44.14
CA VAL A 42 0.85 -8.63 45.46
C VAL A 42 2.05 -8.22 46.33
N ALA A 43 3.26 -8.14 45.77
CA ALA A 43 4.44 -7.68 46.50
C ALA A 43 4.33 -6.22 46.94
N SER A 44 3.85 -5.34 46.04
CA SER A 44 3.66 -3.91 46.31
C SER A 44 2.59 -3.68 47.38
N THR A 45 1.45 -4.39 47.30
CA THR A 45 0.39 -4.28 48.32
C THR A 45 0.83 -4.82 49.67
N LYS A 46 1.58 -5.94 49.70
CA LYS A 46 2.18 -6.45 50.95
C LYS A 46 3.13 -5.43 51.57
N GLN A 47 3.98 -4.78 50.77
CA GLN A 47 4.90 -3.77 51.26
C GLN A 47 4.16 -2.55 51.83
N ALA A 48 3.10 -2.08 51.14
CA ALA A 48 2.30 -0.96 51.61
C ALA A 48 1.60 -1.27 52.95
N ILE A 49 1.05 -2.48 53.10
CA ILE A 49 0.43 -2.94 54.35
C ILE A 49 1.46 -3.01 55.48
N GLU A 50 2.64 -3.57 55.21
CA GLU A 50 3.72 -3.68 56.21
C GLU A 50 4.20 -2.29 56.67
N GLN A 51 4.38 -1.35 55.75
CA GLN A 51 4.77 0.02 56.08
C GLN A 51 3.69 0.75 56.89
N SER A 52 2.42 0.57 56.52
CA SER A 52 1.29 1.11 57.27
C SER A 52 1.24 0.54 58.70
N TYR A 53 1.40 -0.77 58.85
CA TYR A 53 1.43 -1.43 60.16
C TYR A 53 2.57 -0.89 61.04
N GLN A 54 3.79 -0.81 60.50
CA GLN A 54 4.94 -0.26 61.24
C GLN A 54 4.74 1.20 61.65
N HIS A 55 4.08 2.01 60.81
CA HIS A 55 3.75 3.38 61.15
C HIS A 55 2.72 3.46 62.29
N SER A 56 1.68 2.63 62.24
CA SER A 56 0.67 2.55 63.31
C SER A 56 1.26 2.10 64.64
N VAL A 57 2.18 1.12 64.64
CA VAL A 57 2.86 0.66 65.86
C VAL A 57 3.69 1.79 66.47
N LYS A 58 4.48 2.50 65.67
CA LYS A 58 5.26 3.66 66.16
C LYS A 58 4.38 4.76 66.73
N LEU A 59 3.22 5.01 66.13
CA LEU A 59 2.25 5.96 66.65
C LEU A 59 1.71 5.53 68.03
N LEU A 60 1.35 4.25 68.19
CA LEU A 60 0.90 3.70 69.46
C LEU A 60 2.00 3.77 70.54
N GLU A 61 3.25 3.46 70.20
CA GLU A 61 4.38 3.60 71.11
C GLU A 61 4.63 5.07 71.52
N ALA A 62 4.45 6.02 70.60
CA ALA A 62 4.57 7.44 70.90
C ALA A 62 3.46 7.92 71.85
N MET A 63 2.23 7.43 71.66
CA MET A 63 1.10 7.71 72.55
C MET A 63 1.30 7.13 73.95
N ASP A 64 1.80 5.90 74.06
CA ASP A 64 2.07 5.26 75.35
C ASP A 64 3.18 5.98 76.14
N LYS A 65 4.24 6.43 75.45
CA LYS A 65 5.28 7.28 76.06
C LYS A 65 4.74 8.62 76.55
N GLN A 66 3.82 9.26 75.83
CA GLN A 66 3.18 10.50 76.28
C GLN A 66 2.32 10.29 77.53
N LEU A 67 1.60 9.18 77.62
CA LEU A 67 0.83 8.84 78.82
C LEU A 67 1.75 8.62 80.03
N GLN A 68 2.88 7.93 79.85
CA GLN A 68 3.85 7.70 80.94
C GLN A 68 4.51 9.02 81.42
N THR A 69 4.96 9.87 80.48
CA THR A 69 5.62 11.15 80.83
C THR A 69 4.71 12.19 81.50
N ASN A 70 3.39 12.13 81.30
CA ASN A 70 2.44 13.01 81.99
C ASN A 70 2.22 12.65 83.46
N THR A 71 2.55 11.42 83.88
CA THR A 71 2.40 10.98 85.27
C THR A 71 3.45 11.61 86.19
N ASP A 72 4.66 11.90 85.68
CA ASP A 72 5.78 12.42 86.48
C ASP A 72 5.79 13.95 86.64
N LYS A 73 4.91 14.69 85.94
CA LYS A 73 4.88 16.16 85.99
C LYS A 73 3.69 16.76 86.75
N GLN A 74 2.84 15.95 87.38
CA GLN A 74 1.65 16.41 88.14
C GLN A 74 1.94 16.93 89.55
N GLN A 75 2.91 17.83 89.74
CA GLN A 75 3.11 18.55 91.01
C GLN A 75 3.33 20.07 90.85
N ALA A 76 2.67 20.70 89.88
CA ALA A 76 2.50 22.15 89.86
C ALA A 76 1.01 22.50 89.72
N LEU A 77 0.54 23.42 90.57
CA LEU A 77 -0.83 23.95 90.56
C LEU A 77 -1.11 24.61 89.21
N LEU A 78 -1.80 23.90 88.32
CA LEU A 78 -2.27 24.42 87.04
C LEU A 78 -3.70 24.94 87.23
N PHE A 79 -3.94 26.18 86.81
CA PHE A 79 -5.28 26.75 86.84
C PHE A 79 -6.18 26.07 85.80
N PRO A 80 -7.48 25.90 86.05
CA PRO A 80 -8.39 25.18 85.14
C PRO A 80 -8.41 25.72 83.70
N PHE A 81 -8.18 27.01 83.52
CA PHE A 81 -8.10 27.65 82.20
C PHE A 81 -6.82 27.32 81.44
N ASP A 82 -5.69 27.14 82.13
CA ASP A 82 -4.43 26.71 81.51
C ASP A 82 -4.52 25.25 81.07
N VAL A 83 -5.19 24.40 81.85
CA VAL A 83 -5.48 23.00 81.48
C VAL A 83 -6.40 22.96 80.26
N MET A 84 -7.43 23.81 80.22
CA MET A 84 -8.34 23.90 79.07
C MET A 84 -7.64 24.46 77.83
N ASP A 85 -6.76 25.47 77.94
CA ASP A 85 -6.01 26.00 76.80
C ASP A 85 -5.00 24.96 76.28
N GLN A 86 -4.29 24.26 77.18
CA GLN A 86 -3.40 23.17 76.79
C GLN A 86 -4.17 22.03 76.12
N PHE A 87 -5.31 21.61 76.69
CA PHE A 87 -6.15 20.57 76.12
C PHE A 87 -6.71 20.99 74.75
N THR A 88 -7.14 22.25 74.61
CA THR A 88 -7.65 22.78 73.34
C THR A 88 -6.56 22.85 72.28
N ARG A 89 -5.35 23.30 72.65
CA ARG A 89 -4.18 23.31 71.75
C ARG A 89 -3.80 21.90 71.34
N GLN A 90 -3.72 20.98 72.30
CA GLN A 90 -3.35 19.59 72.08
C GLN A 90 -4.38 18.85 71.24
N ILE A 91 -5.68 19.08 71.47
CA ILE A 91 -6.76 18.60 70.61
C ILE A 91 -6.64 19.19 69.21
N SER A 92 -6.36 20.49 69.07
CA SER A 92 -6.21 21.10 67.74
C SER A 92 -5.02 20.51 66.98
N GLU A 93 -3.92 20.20 67.68
CA GLU A 93 -2.74 19.56 67.10
C GLU A 93 -2.99 18.10 66.75
N GLN A 94 -3.72 17.36 67.60
CA GLN A 94 -4.16 16.00 67.31
C GLN A 94 -5.14 15.94 66.15
N TRP A 95 -6.08 16.88 66.05
CA TRP A 95 -6.97 17.01 64.90
C TRP A 95 -6.20 17.33 63.62
N LYS A 96 -5.21 18.23 63.71
CA LYS A 96 -4.30 18.53 62.61
C LYS A 96 -3.48 17.31 62.19
N MET A 97 -2.95 16.53 63.12
CA MET A 97 -2.24 15.28 62.82
C MET A 97 -3.17 14.22 62.22
N LEU A 98 -4.37 14.01 62.76
CA LEU A 98 -5.37 13.06 62.26
C LEU A 98 -5.88 13.43 60.86
N ALA A 99 -6.00 14.72 60.57
CA ALA A 99 -6.34 15.22 59.24
C ALA A 99 -5.13 15.26 58.29
N GLY A 100 -3.94 14.83 58.73
CA GLY A 100 -2.70 14.88 57.93
C GLY A 100 -2.16 16.29 57.66
N LEU A 101 -2.68 17.29 58.36
CA LEU A 101 -2.42 18.73 58.20
C LEU A 101 -1.51 19.26 59.33
N SER A 102 -0.28 18.76 59.41
CA SER A 102 0.78 19.50 60.11
C SER A 102 1.04 20.85 59.39
N VAL A 103 1.52 21.88 60.09
CA VAL A 103 1.85 23.18 59.45
C VAL A 103 2.95 23.02 58.38
N ALA A 104 3.80 22.00 58.50
CA ALA A 104 4.72 21.58 57.44
C ALA A 104 3.97 20.99 56.23
N SER A 105 2.94 20.17 56.45
CA SER A 105 2.21 19.53 55.35
C SER A 105 1.29 20.45 54.56
N VAL A 106 0.91 21.63 55.08
CA VAL A 106 0.22 22.66 54.24
C VAL A 106 1.20 23.30 53.25
N ALA A 107 2.44 23.58 53.68
CA ALA A 107 3.47 24.10 52.79
C ALA A 107 3.89 23.06 51.74
N ASP A 108 4.00 21.79 52.15
CA ASP A 108 4.29 20.67 51.24
C ASP A 108 3.14 20.46 50.23
N LEU A 109 1.89 20.47 50.67
CA LEU A 109 0.71 20.39 49.79
C LEU A 109 0.66 21.54 48.78
N GLN A 110 1.06 22.75 49.19
CA GLN A 110 1.10 23.90 48.31
C GLN A 110 2.26 23.81 47.29
N ALA A 111 3.41 23.27 47.69
CA ALA A 111 4.50 22.96 46.77
C ALA A 111 4.11 21.88 45.75
N ASP A 112 3.46 20.80 46.20
CA ASP A 112 2.94 19.73 45.35
C ASP A 112 1.90 20.27 44.35
N LEU A 113 0.99 21.14 44.80
CA LEU A 113 -0.03 21.74 43.94
C LEU A 113 0.60 22.62 42.84
N GLU A 114 1.61 23.42 43.18
CA GLU A 114 2.35 24.21 42.18
C GLU A 114 3.17 23.34 41.22
N GLN A 115 3.73 22.23 41.71
CA GLN A 115 4.39 21.24 40.86
C GLN A 115 3.40 20.58 39.89
N HIS A 116 2.23 20.15 40.38
CA HIS A 116 1.19 19.57 39.53
C HIS A 116 0.66 20.56 38.50
N LYS A 117 0.49 21.84 38.84
CA LYS A 117 0.12 22.88 37.86
C LYS A 117 1.14 22.99 36.73
N LYS A 118 2.44 22.98 37.05
CA LYS A 118 3.50 23.00 36.03
C LYS A 118 3.41 21.78 35.12
N VAL A 119 3.25 20.59 35.68
CA VAL A 119 3.09 19.35 34.90
C VAL A 119 1.85 19.41 34.01
N VAL A 120 0.72 19.94 34.49
CA VAL A 120 -0.49 20.11 33.68
C VAL A 120 -0.26 21.07 32.51
N LEU A 121 0.45 22.18 32.73
CA LEU A 121 0.78 23.13 31.65
C LEU A 121 1.70 22.49 30.60
N GLU A 122 2.71 21.73 31.02
CA GLU A 122 3.61 20.99 30.12
C GLU A 122 2.86 19.92 29.32
N LEU A 123 1.95 19.18 29.96
CA LEU A 123 1.11 18.20 29.28
C LEU A 123 0.17 18.85 28.28
N ASN A 124 -0.45 19.98 28.62
CA ASN A 124 -1.31 20.72 27.68
C ASN A 124 -0.53 21.21 26.46
N ALA A 125 0.67 21.77 26.65
CA ALA A 125 1.53 22.16 25.54
C ALA A 125 1.92 20.96 24.65
N THR A 126 2.14 19.79 25.27
CA THR A 126 2.42 18.55 24.55
C THR A 126 1.20 18.07 23.75
N ILE A 127 0.00 18.15 24.32
CA ILE A 127 -1.25 17.80 23.66
C ILE A 127 -1.47 18.71 22.43
N GLU A 128 -1.35 20.02 22.58
CA GLU A 128 -1.50 20.97 21.46
C GLU A 128 -0.50 20.69 20.33
N SER A 129 0.74 20.36 20.68
CA SER A 129 1.77 19.97 19.71
C SER A 129 1.41 18.67 18.98
N LEU A 130 0.92 17.66 19.70
CA LEU A 130 0.49 16.38 19.14
C LEU A 130 -0.74 16.53 18.25
N GLU A 131 -1.71 17.36 18.63
CA GLU A 131 -2.90 17.67 17.82
C GLU A 131 -2.52 18.33 16.50
N THR A 132 -1.60 19.30 16.55
CA THR A 132 -1.07 19.96 15.35
C THR A 132 -0.35 18.97 14.44
N ALA A 133 0.49 18.09 15.02
CA ALA A 133 1.18 17.05 14.26
C ALA A 133 0.19 16.05 13.64
N LEU A 134 -0.88 15.68 14.36
CA LEU A 134 -1.90 14.76 13.90
C LEU A 134 -2.72 15.36 12.75
N GLN A 135 -3.08 16.65 12.83
CA GLN A 135 -3.73 17.35 11.73
C GLN A 135 -2.84 17.39 10.47
N SER A 136 -1.55 17.71 10.62
CA SER A 136 -0.59 17.69 9.51
C SER A 136 -0.48 16.31 8.87
N ARG A 137 -0.38 15.25 9.69
CA ARG A 137 -0.29 13.87 9.18
C ARG A 137 -1.58 13.41 8.53
N THR A 138 -2.73 13.83 9.03
CA THR A 138 -4.03 13.52 8.40
C THR A 138 -4.10 14.14 7.01
N ALA A 139 -3.71 15.42 6.86
CA ALA A 139 -3.66 16.08 5.57
C ALA A 139 -2.69 15.40 4.58
N GLU A 140 -1.51 14.96 5.06
CA GLU A 140 -0.56 14.21 4.24
C GLU A 140 -1.12 12.86 3.78
N VAL A 141 -1.82 12.14 4.66
CA VAL A 141 -2.47 10.86 4.32
C VAL A 141 -3.56 11.05 3.28
N GLU A 142 -4.42 12.06 3.45
CA GLU A 142 -5.46 12.40 2.47
C GLU A 142 -4.86 12.76 1.09
N ALA A 143 -3.77 13.52 1.08
CA ALA A 143 -3.06 13.85 -0.15
C ALA A 143 -2.44 12.60 -0.81
N ALA A 144 -1.84 11.72 -0.01
CA ALA A 144 -1.27 10.47 -0.50
C ALA A 144 -2.36 9.53 -1.05
N GLU A 145 -3.53 9.46 -0.41
CA GLU A 145 -4.66 8.66 -0.88
C GLU A 145 -5.24 9.21 -2.19
N ALA A 146 -5.35 10.55 -2.31
CA ALA A 146 -5.76 11.19 -3.55
C ALA A 146 -4.80 10.85 -4.71
N GLU A 147 -3.49 10.86 -4.46
CA GLU A 147 -2.47 10.52 -5.46
C GLU A 147 -2.49 9.03 -5.81
N ALA A 148 -2.64 8.15 -4.82
CA ALA A 148 -2.81 6.72 -5.06
C ALA A 148 -4.03 6.43 -5.94
N ASN A 149 -5.15 7.11 -5.70
CA ASN A 149 -6.36 6.99 -6.51
C ASN A 149 -6.15 7.46 -7.97
N LYS A 150 -5.38 8.53 -8.19
CA LYS A 150 -5.00 8.96 -9.55
C LYS A 150 -4.13 7.90 -10.24
N ALA A 151 -3.13 7.37 -9.55
CA ALA A 151 -2.24 6.34 -10.07
C ALA A 151 -3.02 5.06 -10.45
N VAL A 152 -4.00 4.64 -9.65
CA VAL A 152 -4.88 3.50 -9.96
C VAL A 152 -5.69 3.76 -11.22
N LYS A 153 -6.29 4.94 -11.36
CA LYS A 153 -7.04 5.31 -12.59
C LYS A 153 -6.14 5.31 -13.82
N ALA A 154 -4.94 5.91 -13.72
CA ALA A 154 -3.96 5.91 -14.81
C ALA A 154 -3.55 4.49 -15.22
N LYS A 155 -3.30 3.60 -14.26
CA LYS A 155 -3.00 2.18 -14.51
C LYS A 155 -4.13 1.47 -15.25
N GLN A 156 -5.39 1.71 -14.85
CA GLN A 156 -6.55 1.11 -15.52
C GLN A 156 -6.69 1.61 -16.98
N VAL A 157 -6.48 2.91 -17.21
CA VAL A 157 -6.49 3.49 -18.57
C VAL A 157 -5.36 2.89 -19.42
N ALA A 158 -4.15 2.82 -18.89
CA ALA A 158 -3.01 2.20 -19.58
C ALA A 158 -3.28 0.73 -19.94
N GLN A 159 -3.90 -0.04 -19.03
CA GLN A 159 -4.27 -1.43 -19.31
C GLN A 159 -5.33 -1.53 -20.41
N ARG A 160 -6.34 -0.66 -20.43
CA ARG A 160 -7.35 -0.61 -21.50
C ARG A 160 -6.71 -0.26 -22.84
N ASN A 161 -5.84 0.74 -22.87
CA ASN A 161 -5.13 1.14 -24.09
C ASN A 161 -4.21 0.02 -24.59
N GLY A 162 -3.51 -0.68 -23.69
CA GLY A 162 -2.69 -1.84 -24.05
C GLY A 162 -3.51 -2.97 -24.68
N ARG A 163 -4.71 -3.26 -24.17
CA ARG A 163 -5.63 -4.24 -24.77
C ARG A 163 -6.12 -3.79 -26.15
N LYS A 164 -6.44 -2.51 -26.33
CA LYS A 164 -6.88 -1.95 -27.61
C LYS A 164 -5.77 -2.04 -28.67
N LEU A 165 -4.56 -1.63 -28.32
CA LEU A 165 -3.40 -1.72 -29.22
C LEU A 165 -3.07 -3.16 -29.59
N LYS A 166 -3.21 -4.11 -28.66
CA LYS A 166 -3.04 -5.53 -28.96
C LYS A 166 -4.06 -6.03 -29.98
N ALA A 167 -5.34 -5.67 -29.82
CA ALA A 167 -6.38 -6.04 -30.78
C ALA A 167 -6.16 -5.39 -32.16
N GLU A 168 -5.75 -4.12 -32.20
CA GLU A 168 -5.38 -3.43 -33.45
C GLU A 168 -4.19 -4.10 -34.15
N LEU A 169 -3.18 -4.53 -33.38
CA LEU A 169 -2.02 -5.24 -33.92
C LEU A 169 -2.41 -6.62 -34.48
N GLU A 170 -3.27 -7.37 -33.79
CA GLU A 170 -3.77 -8.66 -34.27
C GLU A 170 -4.56 -8.50 -35.58
N ALA A 171 -5.46 -7.52 -35.64
CA ALA A 171 -6.22 -7.21 -36.86
C ALA A 171 -5.31 -6.76 -38.01
N SER A 172 -4.30 -5.92 -37.73
CA SER A 172 -3.34 -5.49 -38.74
C SER A 172 -2.47 -6.66 -39.24
N ALA A 173 -2.07 -7.57 -38.36
CA ALA A 173 -1.31 -8.76 -38.74
C ALA A 173 -2.13 -9.70 -39.63
N GLU A 174 -3.42 -9.86 -39.38
CA GLU A 174 -4.33 -10.61 -40.26
C GLU A 174 -4.48 -9.94 -41.63
N GLN A 175 -4.61 -8.61 -41.66
CA GLN A 175 -4.66 -7.86 -42.92
C GLN A 175 -3.37 -8.01 -43.73
N VAL A 176 -2.20 -7.95 -43.08
CA VAL A 176 -0.91 -8.16 -43.75
C VAL A 176 -0.85 -9.56 -44.37
N LYS A 177 -1.22 -10.61 -43.63
CA LYS A 177 -1.27 -11.98 -44.17
C LYS A 177 -2.22 -12.10 -45.37
N ALA A 178 -3.38 -11.46 -45.31
CA ALA A 178 -4.33 -11.46 -46.42
C ALA A 178 -3.76 -10.76 -47.66
N LEU A 179 -3.08 -9.63 -47.47
CA LEU A 179 -2.42 -8.89 -48.55
C LEU A 179 -1.24 -9.68 -49.13
N GLU A 180 -0.44 -10.34 -48.30
CA GLU A 180 0.65 -11.23 -48.74
C GLU A 180 0.11 -12.37 -49.61
N ALA A 181 -1.01 -12.99 -49.24
CA ALA A 181 -1.66 -14.02 -50.04
C ALA A 181 -2.16 -13.46 -51.39
N GLN A 182 -2.77 -12.26 -51.40
CA GLN A 182 -3.21 -11.60 -52.64
C GLN A 182 -2.04 -11.25 -53.55
N ILE A 183 -0.92 -10.78 -52.99
CA ILE A 183 0.30 -10.49 -53.75
C ILE A 183 0.81 -11.78 -54.40
N SER A 184 0.89 -12.88 -53.66
CA SER A 184 1.33 -14.17 -54.19
C SER A 184 0.43 -14.68 -55.32
N GLU A 185 -0.89 -14.51 -55.21
CA GLU A 185 -1.84 -14.86 -56.27
C GLU A 185 -1.68 -13.98 -57.52
N LEU A 186 -1.48 -12.68 -57.33
CA LEU A 186 -1.23 -11.74 -58.42
C LEU A 186 0.11 -12.00 -59.13
N GLU A 187 1.16 -12.34 -58.37
CA GLU A 187 2.46 -12.73 -58.92
C GLU A 187 2.32 -13.99 -59.79
N ALA A 188 1.65 -15.03 -59.28
CA ALA A 188 1.39 -16.25 -60.06
C ALA A 188 0.56 -15.97 -61.34
N THR A 189 -0.46 -15.11 -61.23
CA THR A 189 -1.27 -14.70 -62.39
C THR A 189 -0.43 -13.93 -63.41
N CYS A 190 0.48 -13.07 -62.95
CA CYS A 190 1.37 -12.30 -63.81
C CYS A 190 2.36 -13.20 -64.54
N GLU A 191 2.93 -14.20 -63.86
CA GLU A 191 3.79 -15.21 -64.48
C GLU A 191 3.03 -16.03 -65.53
N GLN A 192 1.78 -16.44 -65.23
CA GLN A 192 0.94 -17.13 -66.19
C GLN A 192 0.69 -16.27 -67.43
N HIS A 193 0.27 -15.01 -67.25
CA HIS A 193 0.03 -14.09 -68.36
C HIS A 193 1.30 -13.83 -69.19
N LYS A 194 2.48 -13.83 -68.56
CA LYS A 194 3.76 -13.70 -69.25
C LYS A 194 4.04 -14.93 -70.10
N SER A 195 3.79 -16.13 -69.57
CA SER A 195 3.90 -17.39 -70.32
C SER A 195 2.93 -17.41 -71.51
N ASP A 196 1.67 -17.05 -71.28
CA ASP A 196 0.66 -17.00 -72.34
C ASP A 196 1.06 -16.01 -73.44
N ASN A 197 1.60 -14.85 -73.09
CA ASN A 197 2.11 -13.89 -74.07
C ASN A 197 3.24 -14.45 -74.94
N VAL A 198 4.16 -15.21 -74.34
CA VAL A 198 5.24 -15.89 -75.10
C VAL A 198 4.64 -16.88 -76.09
N THR A 199 3.67 -17.70 -75.66
CA THR A 199 3.03 -18.66 -76.58
C THR A 199 2.24 -17.97 -77.70
N LEU A 200 1.57 -16.85 -77.41
CA LEU A 200 0.84 -16.08 -78.41
C LEU A 200 1.78 -15.41 -79.41
N THR A 201 2.94 -14.92 -78.96
CA THR A 201 3.96 -14.35 -79.88
C THR A 201 4.58 -15.43 -80.76
N GLU A 202 4.88 -16.62 -80.22
CA GLU A 202 5.34 -17.76 -81.02
C GLU A 202 4.31 -18.18 -82.08
N LEU A 203 3.03 -18.24 -81.70
CA LEU A 203 1.94 -18.56 -82.64
C LEU A 203 1.78 -17.48 -83.72
N GLN A 204 1.94 -16.20 -83.36
CA GLN A 204 1.91 -15.10 -84.31
C GLN A 204 3.05 -15.21 -85.32
N ASP A 205 4.28 -15.50 -84.87
CA ASP A 205 5.44 -15.71 -85.73
C ASP A 205 5.23 -16.88 -86.71
N GLU A 206 4.58 -17.95 -86.25
CA GLU A 206 4.23 -19.10 -87.09
C GLU A 206 3.16 -18.74 -88.13
N GLN A 207 2.14 -17.98 -87.73
CA GLN A 207 1.12 -17.46 -88.65
C GLN A 207 1.71 -16.51 -89.69
N GLU A 208 2.63 -15.62 -89.32
CA GLU A 208 3.32 -14.75 -90.27
C GLU A 208 4.16 -15.54 -91.28
N LYS A 209 4.83 -16.62 -90.85
CA LYS A 209 5.54 -17.54 -91.75
C LYS A 209 4.60 -18.25 -92.72
N THR A 210 3.44 -18.72 -92.27
CA THR A 210 2.47 -19.38 -93.16
C THR A 210 1.84 -18.40 -94.15
N ILE A 211 1.53 -17.17 -93.72
CA ILE A 211 1.01 -16.11 -94.62
C ILE A 211 2.05 -15.77 -95.70
N THR A 212 3.32 -15.60 -95.33
CA THR A 212 4.38 -15.28 -96.30
C THR A 212 4.63 -16.43 -97.28
N ALA A 213 4.59 -17.69 -96.82
CA ALA A 213 4.66 -18.86 -97.69
C ALA A 213 3.48 -18.92 -98.68
N LEU A 214 2.24 -18.74 -98.19
CA LEU A 214 1.05 -18.70 -99.03
C LEU A 214 1.09 -17.55 -100.05
N GLN A 215 1.59 -16.37 -99.66
CA GLN A 215 1.77 -15.24 -100.58
C GLN A 215 2.77 -15.57 -101.70
N ALA A 216 3.86 -16.27 -101.38
CA ALA A 216 4.84 -16.73 -102.38
C ALA A 216 4.23 -17.77 -103.34
N ASP A 217 3.46 -18.73 -102.82
CA ASP A 217 2.75 -19.71 -103.64
C ASP A 217 1.73 -19.04 -104.57
N LEU A 218 0.97 -18.07 -104.05
CA LEU A 218 -0.02 -17.31 -104.83
C LEU A 218 0.65 -16.52 -105.95
N ALA A 219 1.81 -15.89 -105.68
CA ALA A 219 2.61 -15.22 -106.71
C ALA A 219 3.10 -16.21 -107.79
N THR A 220 3.51 -17.41 -107.40
CA THR A 220 3.93 -18.48 -108.32
C THR A 220 2.78 -18.94 -109.20
N VAL A 221 1.60 -19.20 -108.64
CA VAL A 221 0.39 -19.57 -109.38
C VAL A 221 -0.02 -18.45 -110.34
N LYS A 222 0.04 -17.19 -109.91
CA LYS A 222 -0.30 -16.03 -110.76
C LYS A 222 0.65 -15.91 -111.96
N ASN A 223 1.95 -16.13 -111.75
CA ASN A 223 2.95 -16.17 -112.83
C ASN A 223 2.69 -17.33 -113.80
N GLN A 224 2.39 -18.53 -113.29
CA GLN A 224 2.03 -19.68 -114.13
C GLN A 224 0.76 -19.41 -114.95
N GLN A 225 -0.25 -18.78 -114.35
CA GLN A 225 -1.50 -18.44 -115.03
C GLN A 225 -1.29 -17.38 -116.12
N GLN A 226 -0.45 -16.37 -115.88
CA GLN A 226 -0.06 -15.39 -116.91
C GLN A 226 0.69 -16.06 -118.07
N GLN A 227 1.61 -16.99 -117.79
CA GLN A 227 2.30 -17.76 -118.84
C GLN A 227 1.32 -18.61 -119.66
N GLN A 228 0.37 -19.27 -119.02
CA GLN A 228 -0.67 -20.04 -119.73
C GLN A 228 -1.56 -19.13 -120.60
N GLN A 229 -1.97 -17.97 -120.10
CA GLN A 229 -2.73 -16.99 -120.90
C GLN A 229 -1.94 -16.49 -122.11
N GLN A 230 -0.63 -16.23 -121.96
CA GLN A 230 0.23 -15.87 -123.09
C GLN A 230 0.35 -16.99 -124.11
N GLN A 231 0.49 -18.25 -123.66
CA GLN A 231 0.52 -19.41 -124.56
C GLN A 231 -0.81 -19.59 -125.31
N GLN A 232 -1.95 -19.39 -124.65
CA GLN A 232 -3.27 -19.45 -125.30
C GLN A 232 -3.47 -18.32 -126.33
N GLN A 233 -2.99 -17.11 -126.04
CA GLN A 233 -3.02 -16.01 -127.03
C GLN A 233 -2.13 -16.29 -128.25
N GLN A 234 -0.97 -16.93 -128.06
CA GLN A 234 -0.11 -17.34 -129.17
C GLN A 234 -0.74 -18.45 -130.02
N GLN A 235 -1.52 -19.36 -129.42
CA GLN A 235 -2.25 -20.40 -130.16
C GLN A 235 -3.46 -19.85 -130.93
N GLN A 236 -4.10 -18.77 -130.47
CA GLN A 236 -5.21 -18.13 -131.18
C GLN A 236 -4.79 -17.20 -132.33
N GLN A 237 -3.52 -16.77 -132.40
CA GLN A 237 -2.98 -15.99 -133.52
C GLN A 237 -2.33 -16.84 -134.62
N GLY A 238 -2.20 -18.15 -134.41
CA GLY A 238 -1.60 -19.10 -135.36
C GLY A 238 -2.60 -19.94 -136.16
N ALA A 239 -3.91 -19.67 -136.06
CA ALA A 239 -4.99 -20.29 -136.83
C ALA A 239 -5.72 -19.21 -137.64
#